data_AF-A0A2V6EYS5-F1
#
_entry.id   AF-A0A2V6EYS5-F1
#
_cell.length_a   1.000
_cell.length_b   1.000
_cell.length_c   1.000
_cell.angle_alpha   90.00
_cell.angle_beta   90.00
_cell.angle_gamma   90.00
#
_symmetry.space_group_name_H-M   'P 1'
#
loop_
_entity.id
_entity.type
_entity.pdbx_description
1 polymer ?
#
loop_
_entity_poly.entity_id
_entity_poly.type
_entity_poly.pdbx_seq_one_letter_code
_entity_poly.pdbx_strand_id
1 'polypeptide(L)'
;ILRRLSRRTARGIPANAILTQFVIVNVMLLTATFQSVVNYVQFSLTLCSALTVLGVFVLRWRRPELERPYRTWGYPLTPLIFLAISVWMIWHLLAEQSTRAPSLLGLVTAAF
;
A
#
# COMPACT_ATOMS: atom_id res chain seq x y z
N ILE A 1 -2.74 9.45 -22.70
CA ILE A 1 -3.63 8.39 -22.15
C ILE A 1 -4.24 8.77 -20.78
N LEU A 2 -3.43 9.22 -19.80
CA LEU A 2 -3.89 9.60 -18.44
C LEU A 2 -4.99 10.69 -18.36
N ARG A 3 -5.08 11.58 -19.36
CA ARG A 3 -6.09 12.67 -19.42
C ARG A 3 -7.54 12.18 -19.60
N ARG A 4 -7.75 10.91 -20.00
CA ARG A 4 -9.10 10.32 -20.18
C ARG A 4 -9.71 9.82 -18.87
N LEU A 5 -8.86 9.45 -17.90
CA LEU A 5 -9.24 8.97 -16.56
C LEU A 5 -9.55 10.14 -15.60
N SER A 6 -8.96 11.32 -15.83
CA SER A 6 -9.21 12.50 -15.01
C SER A 6 -10.50 13.26 -15.39
N ARG A 7 -11.22 12.80 -16.42
CA ARG A 7 -12.52 13.40 -16.78
C ARG A 7 -13.52 13.06 -15.68
N ARG A 8 -13.91 14.09 -14.93
CA ARG A 8 -14.92 14.00 -13.89
C ARG A 8 -16.29 14.28 -14.51
N THR A 9 -17.29 13.49 -14.12
CA THR A 9 -18.69 13.74 -14.47
C THR A 9 -19.19 15.01 -13.77
N ALA A 10 -20.32 15.58 -14.19
CA ALA A 10 -20.91 16.80 -13.63
C ALA A 10 -21.08 16.81 -12.09
N ARG A 11 -21.07 15.66 -11.41
CA ARG A 11 -21.11 15.51 -9.94
C ARG A 11 -19.72 15.40 -9.27
N GLY A 12 -18.63 15.65 -10.00
CA GLY A 12 -17.26 15.58 -9.48
C GLY A 12 -16.69 14.17 -9.29
N ILE A 13 -17.41 13.14 -9.76
CA ILE A 13 -17.00 11.73 -9.67
C ILE A 13 -16.20 11.34 -10.92
N PRO A 14 -14.98 10.79 -10.79
CA PRO A 14 -14.19 10.28 -11.90
C PRO A 14 -14.71 8.90 -12.36
N ALA A 15 -15.87 8.88 -13.04
CA ALA A 15 -16.56 7.65 -13.43
C ALA A 15 -15.69 6.71 -14.29
N ASN A 16 -14.88 7.26 -15.20
CA ASN A 16 -13.97 6.47 -16.04
C ASN A 16 -12.92 5.73 -15.21
N ALA A 17 -12.39 6.34 -14.14
CA ALA A 17 -11.41 5.70 -13.28
C ALA A 17 -12.02 4.52 -12.50
N ILE A 18 -13.23 4.71 -11.97
CA ILE A 18 -13.96 3.67 -11.25
C ILE A 18 -14.29 2.50 -12.17
N LEU A 19 -14.75 2.78 -13.40
CA LEU A 19 -15.05 1.73 -14.39
C LEU A 19 -13.79 0.94 -14.76
N THR A 20 -12.67 1.63 -15.02
CA THR A 20 -11.40 0.96 -15.31
C THR A 20 -10.93 0.11 -14.13
N GLN A 21 -11.01 0.61 -12.89
CA GLN A 21 -10.69 -0.16 -11.69
C GLN A 21 -11.58 -1.39 -11.54
N PHE A 22 -12.89 -1.25 -11.77
CA PHE A 22 -13.85 -2.35 -11.70
C PHE A 22 -13.52 -3.47 -12.68
N VAL A 23 -13.19 -3.12 -13.93
CA VAL A 23 -12.81 -4.11 -14.96
C VAL A 23 -11.53 -4.84 -14.55
N ILE A 24 -10.51 -4.13 -14.07
CA ILE A 24 -9.24 -4.74 -13.64
C ILE A 24 -9.48 -5.74 -12.49
N VAL A 25 -10.26 -5.36 -11.48
CA VAL A 25 -10.56 -6.23 -10.33
C VAL A 25 -11.33 -7.48 -10.76
N ASN A 26 -12.34 -7.34 -11.65
CA ASN A 26 -13.09 -8.49 -12.14
C ASN A 26 -12.21 -9.47 -12.94
N VAL A 27 -11.35 -8.95 -13.83
CA VAL A 27 -10.40 -9.80 -14.58
C VAL A 27 -9.45 -10.54 -13.65
N MET A 28 -8.97 -9.87 -12.60
CA MET A 28 -8.07 -10.47 -11.62
C MET A 28 -8.76 -11.57 -10.80
N LEU A 29 -10.02 -11.37 -10.41
CA LEU A 29 -10.83 -12.37 -9.70
C LEU A 29 -11.18 -13.59 -10.56
N LEU A 30 -11.34 -13.41 -11.88
CA LEU A 30 -11.62 -14.52 -12.81
C LEU A 30 -10.38 -15.37 -13.09
N THR A 31 -9.18 -14.80 -12.99
CA THR A 31 -7.92 -15.46 -13.36
C THR A 31 -7.18 -16.03 -12.14
N ALA A 32 -7.29 -15.40 -10.98
CA ALA A 32 -6.59 -15.79 -9.76
C ALA A 32 -7.57 -16.24 -8.66
N THR A 33 -7.10 -17.11 -7.76
CA THR A 33 -7.91 -17.48 -6.59
C THR A 33 -8.11 -16.26 -5.69
N PHE A 34 -9.30 -16.14 -5.08
CA PHE A 34 -9.63 -15.05 -4.15
C PHE A 34 -8.55 -14.87 -3.07
N GLN A 35 -8.05 -15.97 -2.53
CA GLN A 35 -6.99 -15.96 -1.52
C GLN A 35 -5.68 -15.33 -2.04
N SER A 36 -5.31 -15.57 -3.30
CA SER A 36 -4.13 -14.96 -3.91
C SER A 36 -4.29 -13.45 -4.09
N VAL A 37 -5.49 -13.00 -4.46
CA VAL A 37 -5.81 -11.56 -4.63
C VAL A 37 -5.75 -10.85 -3.28
N VAL A 38 -6.34 -11.44 -2.23
CA VAL A 38 -6.30 -10.89 -0.86
C VAL A 38 -4.85 -10.79 -0.38
N ASN A 39 -4.05 -11.84 -0.57
CA ASN A 39 -2.64 -11.85 -0.17
C ASN A 39 -1.82 -10.77 -0.90
N TYR A 40 -2.08 -10.55 -2.20
CA TYR A 40 -1.45 -9.49 -2.99
C TYR A 40 -1.78 -8.09 -2.45
N VAL A 41 -3.07 -7.83 -2.16
CA VAL A 41 -3.51 -6.53 -1.62
C VAL A 41 -2.94 -6.30 -0.23
N GLN A 42 -2.98 -7.31 0.64
CA GLN A 42 -2.45 -7.22 2.00
C GLN A 42 -0.95 -6.94 2.00
N PHE A 43 -0.19 -7.63 1.14
CA PHE A 43 1.25 -7.37 0.98
C PHE A 43 1.52 -5.92 0.57
N SER A 44 0.86 -5.46 -0.49
CA SER A 44 1.05 -4.12 -1.06
C SER A 44 0.70 -3.01 -0.05
N LEU A 45 -0.43 -3.15 0.64
CA LEU A 45 -0.85 -2.20 1.69
C LEU A 45 0.14 -2.16 2.85
N THR A 46 0.64 -3.31 3.28
CA THR A 46 1.57 -3.41 4.39
C THR A 46 2.91 -2.78 4.06
N LEU A 47 3.42 -3.07 2.86
CA LEU A 47 4.66 -2.48 2.36
C LEU A 47 4.55 -0.96 2.29
N CYS A 48 3.50 -0.43 1.65
CA CYS A 48 3.27 1.01 1.55
C CYS A 48 3.09 1.67 2.93
N SER A 49 2.39 1.01 3.85
CA SER A 49 2.19 1.51 5.22
C SER A 49 3.51 1.53 6.00
N ALA A 50 4.33 0.48 5.89
CA ALA A 50 5.65 0.43 6.50
C ALA A 50 6.56 1.54 5.97
N LEU A 51 6.58 1.76 4.65
CA LEU A 51 7.32 2.86 4.02
C LEU A 51 6.82 4.23 4.48
N THR A 52 5.50 4.40 4.66
CA THR A 52 4.93 5.65 5.17
C THR A 52 5.40 5.92 6.60
N VAL A 53 5.40 4.91 7.46
CA VAL A 53 5.90 5.04 8.85
C VAL A 53 7.41 5.28 8.88
N LEU A 54 8.19 4.60 8.04
CA LEU A 54 9.61 4.92 7.83
C LEU A 54 9.82 6.37 7.38
N GLY A 55 8.95 6.86 6.49
CA GLY A 55 8.93 8.24 6.03
C GLY A 55 8.78 9.24 7.19
N VAL A 56 8.00 8.92 8.22
CA VAL A 56 7.88 9.76 9.43
C VAL A 56 9.22 9.84 10.18
N PHE A 57 9.96 8.73 10.30
CA PHE A 57 11.31 8.74 10.90
C PHE A 57 12.30 9.52 10.05
N VAL A 58 12.30 9.33 8.72
CA VAL A 58 13.18 10.05 7.79
C VAL A 58 12.88 11.55 7.79
N LEU A 59 11.60 11.94 7.78
CA LEU A 59 11.19 13.34 7.84
C LEU A 59 11.60 13.98 9.15
N ARG A 60 11.55 13.22 10.25
CA ARG A 60 12.01 13.68 11.56
C ARG A 60 13.51 13.94 11.61
N TRP A 61 14.31 13.19 10.87
CA TRP A 61 15.76 13.41 10.74
C TRP A 61 16.07 14.57 9.77
N ARG A 62 15.43 14.59 8.59
CA ARG A 62 15.73 15.58 7.54
C ARG A 62 15.21 16.98 7.82
N ARG A 63 14.07 17.12 8.51
CA ARG A 63 13.45 18.42 8.80
C ARG A 63 13.02 18.52 10.27
N PRO A 64 13.98 18.71 11.19
CA PRO A 64 13.69 18.84 12.62
C PRO A 64 12.94 20.14 12.97
N GLU A 65 13.10 21.20 12.16
CA GLU A 65 12.61 22.57 12.44
C GLU A 65 11.13 22.82 12.12
N LEU A 66 10.43 21.86 11.51
CA LEU A 66 8.99 22.00 11.24
C LEU A 66 8.20 22.04 12.55
N GLU A 67 7.30 23.01 12.69
CA GLU A 67 6.30 23.02 13.76
C GLU A 67 5.44 21.76 13.66
N ARG A 68 5.28 21.04 14.78
CA ARG A 68 4.56 19.77 14.85
C ARG A 68 3.33 19.93 15.74
N PRO A 69 2.17 20.28 15.16
CA PRO A 69 0.91 20.41 15.91
C PRO A 69 0.47 19.10 16.55
N TYR A 70 0.89 17.97 15.98
CA TYR A 70 0.58 16.63 16.48
C TYR A 70 1.86 15.82 16.69
N ARG A 71 2.04 15.31 17.91
CA ARG A 71 3.06 14.30 18.25
C ARG A 71 2.35 12.99 18.51
N THR A 72 2.80 11.93 17.85
CA THR A 72 2.33 10.57 18.12
C THR A 72 2.56 10.21 19.57
N TRP A 73 1.50 9.79 20.26
CA TRP A 73 1.59 9.35 21.66
C TRP A 73 2.50 8.11 21.75
N GLY A 74 3.42 8.12 22.72
CA GLY A 74 4.40 7.05 22.89
C GLY A 74 5.51 7.02 21.81
N TYR A 75 5.73 8.12 21.08
CA TYR A 75 6.89 8.23 20.18
C TYR A 75 8.21 8.15 20.98
N PRO A 76 9.21 7.33 20.58
CA PRO A 76 9.33 6.56 19.34
C PRO A 76 8.91 5.09 19.41
N LEU A 77 8.33 4.63 20.53
CA LEU A 77 8.03 3.21 20.75
C LEU A 77 6.86 2.73 19.87
N THR A 78 5.78 3.51 19.78
CA THR A 78 4.59 3.12 19.00
C THR A 78 4.86 2.91 17.51
N PRO A 79 5.61 3.78 16.80
CA PRO A 79 5.89 3.55 15.38
C PRO A 79 6.94 2.45 15.17
N LEU A 80 7.83 2.21 16.14
CA LEU A 80 8.84 1.16 16.07
C LEU A 80 8.22 -0.23 16.21
N ILE A 81 7.24 -0.40 17.11
CA ILE A 81 6.44 -1.63 17.23
C ILE A 81 5.67 -1.87 15.92
N PHE A 82 5.01 -0.85 15.36
CA PHE A 82 4.32 -0.98 14.09
C PHE A 82 5.25 -1.42 12.96
N LEU A 83 6.45 -0.82 12.89
CA LEU A 83 7.45 -1.19 11.90
C LEU A 83 7.91 -2.63 12.08
N ALA A 84 8.19 -3.06 13.32
CA ALA A 84 8.59 -4.43 13.63
C ALA A 84 7.52 -5.45 13.22
N ILE A 85 6.24 -5.17 13.54
CA ILE A 85 5.10 -6.02 13.14
C ILE A 85 4.95 -6.03 11.61
N SER A 86 5.12 -4.88 10.95
CA SER A 86 5.02 -4.81 9.48
C SER A 86 6.11 -5.62 8.79
N VAL A 87 7.36 -5.53 9.28
CA VAL A 87 8.48 -6.33 8.77
C VAL A 87 8.26 -7.82 9.05
N TRP A 88 7.78 -8.17 10.24
CA TRP A 88 7.42 -9.53 10.59
C TRP A 88 6.34 -10.09 9.68
N MET A 89 5.32 -9.30 9.38
CA MET A 89 4.22 -9.71 8.51
C MET A 89 4.72 -9.88 7.07
N ILE A 90 5.52 -8.94 6.54
CA ILE A 90 6.17 -9.08 5.24
C ILE A 90 7.02 -10.37 5.19
N TRP A 91 7.78 -10.66 6.23
CA TRP A 91 8.57 -11.89 6.33
C TRP A 91 7.70 -13.15 6.28
N HIS A 92 6.60 -13.18 7.04
CA HIS A 92 5.64 -14.29 7.00
C HIS A 92 5.04 -14.48 5.61
N LEU A 93 4.63 -13.40 4.95
CA LEU A 93 4.09 -13.47 3.59
C LEU A 93 5.12 -13.94 2.54
N LEU A 94 6.42 -13.71 2.76
CA LEU A 94 7.49 -14.19 1.87
C LEU A 94 7.93 -15.64 2.14
N ALA A 95 7.89 -16.07 3.41
CA ALA A 95 8.31 -17.40 3.82
C ALA A 95 7.31 -18.49 3.37
N GLU A 96 6.05 -18.13 3.18
CA GLU A 96 4.99 -19.07 2.82
C GLU A 96 5.03 -19.37 1.30
N GLN A 97 5.30 -20.63 0.95
CA GLN A 97 5.59 -21.07 -0.42
C GLN A 97 4.39 -20.89 -1.39
N SER A 98 3.17 -20.80 -0.86
CA SER A 98 1.93 -20.52 -1.62
C SER A 98 1.77 -19.03 -1.98
N THR A 99 2.46 -18.14 -1.27
CA THR A 99 2.25 -16.68 -1.30
C THR A 99 3.41 -15.93 -1.98
N ARG A 100 4.45 -16.65 -2.43
CA ARG A 100 5.65 -16.10 -3.08
C ARG A 100 5.37 -15.46 -4.45
N ALA A 101 4.50 -16.05 -5.27
CA ALA A 101 4.13 -15.50 -6.57
C ALA A 101 3.34 -14.17 -6.49
N PRO A 102 2.29 -14.05 -5.66
CA PRO A 102 1.57 -12.78 -5.51
C PRO A 102 2.39 -11.70 -4.80
N SER A 103 3.26 -12.04 -3.84
CA SER A 103 4.13 -11.04 -3.18
C SER A 103 5.19 -10.43 -4.12
N LEU A 104 5.75 -11.22 -5.05
CA LEU A 104 6.65 -10.70 -6.09
C LEU A 104 5.94 -9.74 -7.05
N LEU A 105 4.70 -10.04 -7.44
CA LEU A 105 3.90 -9.12 -8.25
C LEU A 105 3.61 -7.81 -7.49
N GLY A 106 3.38 -7.88 -6.18
CA GLY A 106 3.19 -6.69 -5.33
C GLY A 106 4.44 -5.81 -5.23
N LEU A 107 5.64 -6.40 -5.23
CA LEU A 107 6.89 -5.64 -5.28
C LEU A 107 7.06 -4.92 -6.62
N VAL A 108 6.70 -5.58 -7.73
CA VAL A 108 6.78 -4.98 -9.08
C VAL A 108 5.82 -3.81 -9.21
N THR A 109 4.60 -3.91 -8.69
CA THR A 109 3.62 -2.82 -8.74
C THR A 109 3.93 -1.69 -7.76
N ALA A 110 4.60 -1.96 -6.63
CA ALA A 110 5.09 -0.91 -5.75
C ALA A 110 6.29 -0.13 -6.35
N ALA A 111 7.03 -0.75 -7.28
CA ALA A 111 8.19 -0.15 -7.93
C ALA A 111 7.86 0.65 -9.21
N PHE A 112 6.64 0.53 -9.75
CA PHE A 112 6.16 1.19 -10.97
C PHE A 112 5.13 2.29 -10.68
#